data_AF-A0A6N7PB70-F1
#
_entry.id   AF-A0A6N7PB70-F1
#
_cell.length_a   1.000
_cell.length_b   1.000
_cell.length_c   1.000
_cell.angle_alpha   90.00
_cell.angle_beta   90.00
_cell.angle_gamma   90.00
#
_symmetry.space_group_name_H-M   'P 1'
#
loop_
_entity.id
_entity.type
_entity.pdbx_description
1 polymer ?
#
loop_
_entity_poly.entity_id
_entity_poly.type
_entity_poly.pdbx_seq_one_letter_code
_entity_poly.pdbx_strand_id
1 'polypeptide(L)'
;MKTIHFILIIALPIFSINTAYSQVEENRNEKLVRGFLKSIQTPNWNFDTLSNRYILFRSDESPQFSKTERKVIISFALTYLSMELNTVKFDELIIRPYLKADSSLQKMFLDEETKRKSVIAYSKDKLFKRYFLLEDGKIISFVTFQQGKVFMLLN
;
A
#
# COMPACT_ATOMS: atom_id res chain seq x y z
N MET A 1 -41.32 -14.34 53.32
CA MET A 1 -41.27 -13.80 51.95
C MET A 1 -39.83 -13.41 51.64
N LYS A 2 -39.16 -14.10 50.72
CA LYS A 2 -37.80 -13.74 50.23
C LYS A 2 -37.89 -13.59 48.72
N THR A 3 -37.77 -12.36 48.23
CA THR A 3 -37.81 -12.01 46.81
C THR A 3 -36.39 -12.12 46.26
N ILE A 4 -36.12 -13.15 45.47
CA ILE A 4 -34.85 -13.30 44.76
C ILE A 4 -34.94 -12.43 43.49
N HIS A 5 -34.08 -11.41 43.40
CA HIS A 5 -33.94 -10.60 42.20
C HIS A 5 -32.96 -11.31 41.25
N PHE A 6 -33.45 -11.80 40.12
CA PHE A 6 -32.61 -12.23 39.02
C PHE A 6 -32.16 -11.01 38.23
N ILE A 7 -30.86 -10.70 38.27
CA ILE A 7 -30.25 -9.72 37.37
C ILE A 7 -29.87 -10.45 36.08
N LEU A 8 -30.59 -10.17 35.01
CA LEU A 8 -30.28 -10.63 33.66
C LEU A 8 -29.16 -9.74 33.09
N ILE A 9 -27.91 -10.20 33.13
CA ILE A 9 -26.79 -9.54 32.45
C ILE A 9 -26.84 -9.96 30.98
N ILE A 10 -27.38 -9.08 30.13
CA ILE A 10 -27.33 -9.24 28.67
C ILE A 10 -25.88 -8.98 28.24
N ALA A 11 -25.14 -10.05 27.98
CA ALA A 11 -23.85 -9.97 27.29
C ALA A 11 -24.09 -9.55 25.84
N LEU A 12 -23.92 -8.25 25.55
CA LEU A 12 -23.91 -7.74 24.18
C LEU A 12 -22.68 -8.31 23.43
N PRO A 13 -22.82 -8.84 22.21
CA PRO A 13 -21.69 -9.30 21.44
C PRO A 13 -20.90 -8.10 20.91
N ILE A 14 -19.70 -7.86 21.47
CA ILE A 14 -18.78 -6.77 21.07
C ILE A 14 -18.01 -7.12 19.76
N PHE A 15 -18.37 -8.20 19.07
CA PHE A 15 -17.60 -8.73 17.93
C PHE A 15 -18.22 -8.39 16.57
N SER A 16 -18.30 -7.12 16.18
CA SER A 16 -18.68 -6.76 14.78
C SER A 16 -18.17 -5.41 14.26
N ILE A 17 -17.58 -4.54 15.09
CA ILE A 17 -17.22 -3.17 14.64
C ILE A 17 -15.86 -3.17 13.89
N ASN A 18 -14.95 -4.08 14.24
CA ASN A 18 -13.60 -4.12 13.64
C ASN A 18 -13.56 -4.66 12.20
N THR A 19 -14.50 -5.52 11.81
CA THR A 19 -14.51 -6.11 10.45
C THR A 19 -14.95 -5.08 9.40
N ALA A 20 -15.96 -4.26 9.71
CA ALA A 20 -16.41 -3.21 8.81
C ALA A 20 -15.32 -2.15 8.57
N TYR A 21 -14.61 -1.74 9.63
CA TYR A 21 -13.53 -0.76 9.51
C TYR A 21 -12.35 -1.30 8.67
N SER A 22 -11.96 -2.56 8.91
CA SER A 22 -10.92 -3.25 8.13
C SER A 22 -11.29 -3.39 6.65
N GLN A 23 -12.56 -3.68 6.32
CA GLN A 23 -13.02 -3.78 4.93
C GLN A 23 -13.04 -2.42 4.21
N VAL A 24 -13.43 -1.35 4.91
CA VAL A 24 -13.45 0.01 4.36
C VAL A 24 -12.02 0.50 4.08
N GLU A 25 -11.11 0.28 5.02
CA GLU A 25 -9.69 0.63 4.87
C GLU A 25 -9.02 -0.16 3.73
N GLU A 26 -9.33 -1.46 3.63
CA GLU A 26 -8.85 -2.31 2.53
C GLU A 26 -9.29 -1.80 1.17
N ASN A 27 -10.57 -1.45 1.03
CA ASN A 27 -11.11 -0.90 -0.21
C ASN A 27 -10.44 0.44 -0.57
N ARG A 28 -10.18 1.29 0.42
CA ARG A 28 -9.48 2.57 0.24
C ARG A 28 -8.04 2.36 -0.22
N ASN A 29 -7.30 1.46 0.42
CA ASN A 29 -5.90 1.18 0.10
C ASN A 29 -5.77 0.53 -1.28
N GLU A 30 -6.69 -0.37 -1.64
CA GLU A 30 -6.78 -0.91 -2.99
C GLU A 30 -7.01 0.20 -4.02
N LYS A 31 -7.99 1.09 -3.80
CA LYS A 31 -8.28 2.21 -4.70
C LYS A 31 -7.08 3.15 -4.86
N LEU A 32 -6.38 3.44 -3.77
CA LEU A 32 -5.17 4.28 -3.77
C LEU A 32 -4.09 3.67 -4.66
N VAL A 33 -3.71 2.41 -4.42
CA VAL A 33 -2.66 1.71 -5.16
C VAL A 33 -3.07 1.52 -6.63
N ARG A 34 -4.33 1.15 -6.89
CA ARG A 34 -4.84 1.00 -8.26
C ARG A 34 -4.83 2.33 -9.02
N GLY A 35 -5.26 3.41 -8.37
CA GLY A 35 -5.26 4.76 -8.95
C GLY A 35 -3.85 5.25 -9.27
N PHE A 36 -2.91 5.03 -8.35
CA PHE A 36 -1.49 5.32 -8.56
C PHE A 36 -0.93 4.57 -9.76
N LEU A 37 -1.11 3.24 -9.79
CA LEU A 37 -0.63 2.38 -10.86
C LEU A 37 -1.25 2.74 -12.23
N LYS A 38 -2.55 3.05 -12.28
CA LYS A 38 -3.20 3.52 -13.52
C LYS A 38 -2.62 4.85 -13.99
N SER A 39 -2.37 5.76 -13.05
CA SER A 39 -1.86 7.10 -13.35
C SER A 39 -0.42 7.08 -13.87
N ILE A 40 0.39 6.10 -13.48
CA ILE A 40 1.77 5.96 -13.97
C ILE A 40 1.87 5.11 -15.25
N GLN A 41 0.83 4.33 -15.58
CA GLN A 41 0.76 3.61 -16.86
C GLN A 41 0.52 4.57 -18.04
N THR A 42 -0.09 5.73 -17.81
CA THR A 42 -0.34 6.71 -18.87
C THR A 42 0.94 7.44 -19.27
N PRO A 43 1.25 7.63 -20.57
CA PRO A 43 2.54 8.15 -21.03
C PRO A 43 2.85 9.60 -20.63
N ASN A 44 1.86 10.36 -20.16
CA ASN A 44 1.97 11.76 -19.78
C ASN A 44 1.97 12.00 -18.26
N TRP A 45 2.28 10.97 -17.47
CA TRP A 45 2.42 11.14 -16.02
C TRP A 45 3.54 12.14 -15.70
N ASN A 46 3.37 12.88 -14.60
CA ASN A 46 4.42 13.75 -14.06
C ASN A 46 4.49 13.58 -12.54
N PHE A 47 5.68 13.78 -12.00
CA PHE A 47 5.95 13.58 -10.57
C PHE A 47 5.06 14.44 -9.68
N ASP A 48 4.86 15.72 -10.00
CA ASP A 48 4.14 16.65 -9.12
C ASP A 48 2.65 16.29 -8.98
N THR A 49 2.05 15.74 -10.04
CA THR A 49 0.68 15.22 -9.99
C THR A 49 0.61 13.95 -9.15
N LEU A 50 1.61 13.07 -9.30
CA LEU A 50 1.68 11.82 -8.53
C LEU A 50 1.94 12.08 -7.04
N SER A 51 2.79 13.04 -6.69
CA SER A 51 3.04 13.43 -5.29
C SER A 51 1.83 14.12 -4.67
N ASN A 52 1.20 15.04 -5.39
CA ASN A 52 0.01 15.70 -4.86
C ASN A 52 -1.15 14.72 -4.59
N ARG A 53 -1.27 13.64 -5.36
CA ARG A 53 -2.41 12.69 -5.25
C ARG A 53 -2.10 11.41 -4.50
N TYR A 54 -0.95 10.78 -4.75
CA TYR A 54 -0.71 9.40 -4.33
C TYR A 54 0.50 9.25 -3.43
N ILE A 55 1.60 9.94 -3.71
CA ILE A 55 2.87 9.75 -2.98
C ILE A 55 2.97 10.75 -1.85
N LEU A 56 3.31 10.30 -0.64
CA LEU A 56 3.70 11.19 0.42
C LEU A 56 5.13 11.65 0.12
N PHE A 57 5.35 12.89 -0.31
CA PHE A 57 6.70 13.41 -0.61
C PHE A 57 6.98 14.62 0.30
N ARG A 58 7.74 14.39 1.37
CA ARG A 58 8.05 15.42 2.37
C ARG A 58 9.29 16.21 1.96
N SER A 59 9.29 17.53 2.15
CA SER A 59 10.33 18.41 1.60
C SER A 59 11.64 18.42 2.40
N ASP A 60 11.62 17.92 3.63
CA ASP A 60 12.56 18.22 4.71
C ASP A 60 13.21 16.99 5.36
N GLU A 61 12.92 15.78 4.90
CA GLU A 61 13.26 14.57 5.65
C GLU A 61 14.62 13.93 5.34
N SER A 62 15.35 14.39 4.31
CA SER A 62 16.65 13.81 3.98
C SER A 62 17.82 14.70 4.36
N PRO A 63 18.71 14.25 5.26
CA PRO A 63 19.96 14.94 5.55
C PRO A 63 21.03 14.77 4.46
N GLN A 64 20.82 13.85 3.51
CA GLN A 64 21.81 13.47 2.50
C GLN A 64 21.48 13.98 1.09
N PHE A 65 20.19 14.15 0.77
CA PHE A 65 19.75 14.50 -0.57
C PHE A 65 18.84 15.73 -0.54
N SER A 66 19.12 16.68 -1.43
CA SER A 66 18.24 17.81 -1.69
C SER A 66 16.88 17.35 -2.22
N LYS A 67 15.87 18.23 -2.11
CA LYS A 67 14.53 17.99 -2.68
C LYS A 67 14.59 17.64 -4.18
N THR A 68 15.47 18.30 -4.93
CA THR A 68 15.63 18.08 -6.38
C THR A 68 16.21 16.70 -6.67
N GLU A 69 17.26 16.29 -5.95
CA GLU A 69 17.88 14.97 -6.11
C GLU A 69 16.90 13.85 -5.77
N ARG A 70 16.13 13.98 -4.68
CA ARG A 70 15.09 13.01 -4.33
C ARG A 70 14.03 12.90 -5.40
N LYS A 71 13.56 14.03 -5.94
CA LYS A 71 12.60 14.03 -7.06
C LYS A 71 13.16 13.29 -8.27
N VAL A 72 14.44 13.46 -8.60
CA VAL A 72 15.11 12.74 -9.71
C VAL A 72 15.18 11.24 -9.43
N ILE A 73 15.65 10.84 -8.25
CA ILE A 73 15.75 9.42 -7.84
C ILE A 73 14.39 8.74 -7.92
N ILE A 74 13.36 9.37 -7.36
CA ILE A 74 11.99 8.84 -7.40
C ILE A 74 11.48 8.79 -8.84
N SER A 75 11.75 9.80 -9.66
CA SER A 75 11.33 9.80 -11.07
C SER A 75 11.92 8.63 -11.85
N PHE A 76 13.17 8.23 -11.58
CA PHE A 76 13.74 7.01 -12.17
C PHE A 76 13.01 5.74 -11.72
N ALA A 77 12.68 5.62 -10.43
CA ALA A 77 11.89 4.50 -9.91
C ALA A 77 10.50 4.43 -10.56
N LEU A 78 9.87 5.59 -10.77
CA LEU A 78 8.57 5.73 -11.42
C LEU A 78 8.63 5.36 -12.91
N THR A 79 9.64 5.82 -13.64
CA THR A 79 9.86 5.42 -15.04
C THR A 79 10.03 3.92 -15.16
N TYR A 80 10.84 3.31 -14.29
CA TYR A 80 11.02 1.87 -14.28
C TYR A 80 9.70 1.11 -14.02
N LEU A 81 8.92 1.58 -13.04
CA LEU A 81 7.60 1.01 -12.75
C LEU A 81 6.64 1.17 -13.95
N SER A 82 6.62 2.33 -14.60
CA SER A 82 5.82 2.59 -15.80
C SER A 82 6.14 1.58 -16.93
N MET A 83 7.42 1.31 -17.16
CA MET A 83 7.86 0.32 -18.15
C MET A 83 7.38 -1.09 -17.83
N GLU A 84 7.46 -1.52 -16.57
CA GLU A 84 6.95 -2.83 -16.15
C GLU A 84 5.43 -2.94 -16.31
N LEU A 85 4.70 -1.85 -16.07
CA LEU A 85 3.24 -1.84 -16.15
C LEU A 85 2.70 -1.94 -17.58
N ASN A 86 3.50 -1.66 -18.60
CA ASN A 86 3.09 -1.79 -20.01
C ASN A 86 2.79 -3.25 -20.40
N THR A 87 3.32 -4.23 -19.68
CA THR A 87 3.07 -5.65 -19.93
C THR A 87 1.99 -6.24 -19.02
N VAL A 88 1.43 -5.45 -18.11
CA VAL A 88 0.49 -5.90 -17.09
C VAL A 88 -0.95 -5.65 -17.54
N LYS A 89 -1.77 -6.69 -17.49
CA LYS A 89 -3.23 -6.57 -17.61
C LYS A 89 -3.81 -6.01 -16.32
N PHE A 90 -4.09 -4.71 -16.31
CA PHE A 90 -4.51 -3.97 -15.11
C PHE A 90 -5.79 -4.51 -14.45
N ASP A 91 -6.73 -5.00 -15.25
CA ASP A 91 -8.00 -5.53 -14.76
C ASP A 91 -7.82 -6.86 -14.02
N GLU A 92 -6.68 -7.54 -14.22
CA GLU A 92 -6.33 -8.78 -13.53
C GLU A 92 -5.42 -8.56 -12.31
N LEU A 93 -5.07 -7.29 -12.02
CA LEU A 93 -4.20 -6.95 -10.90
C LEU A 93 -4.93 -7.15 -9.57
N ILE A 94 -4.36 -8.01 -8.73
CA ILE A 94 -4.83 -8.28 -7.37
C ILE A 94 -4.06 -7.37 -6.42
N ILE A 95 -4.77 -6.61 -5.59
CA ILE A 95 -4.18 -5.75 -4.56
C ILE A 95 -4.74 -6.21 -3.22
N ARG A 96 -3.86 -6.60 -2.28
CA ARG A 96 -4.28 -7.10 -0.96
C ARG A 96 -3.37 -6.60 0.16
N PRO A 97 -3.89 -6.45 1.39
CA PRO A 97 -3.05 -6.26 2.56
C PRO A 97 -1.99 -7.34 2.67
N TYR A 98 -0.79 -6.96 3.09
CA TYR A 98 0.35 -7.87 3.20
C TYR A 98 0.04 -9.09 4.07
N LEU A 99 -0.57 -8.86 5.24
CA LEU A 99 -0.94 -9.91 6.19
C LEU A 99 -2.02 -10.87 5.67
N LYS A 100 -2.79 -10.46 4.65
CA LYS A 100 -3.87 -11.26 4.02
C LYS A 100 -3.43 -11.92 2.70
N ALA A 101 -2.19 -11.68 2.25
CA ALA A 101 -1.65 -12.31 1.06
C ALA A 101 -1.10 -13.71 1.36
N ASP A 102 -0.95 -14.54 0.34
CA ASP A 102 -0.30 -15.85 0.45
C ASP A 102 1.06 -15.71 1.16
N SER A 103 1.41 -16.64 2.07
CA SER A 103 2.70 -16.63 2.78
C SER A 103 3.90 -16.58 1.83
N SER A 104 3.78 -17.20 0.64
CA SER A 104 4.79 -17.15 -0.44
C SER A 104 5.10 -15.74 -0.96
N LEU A 105 4.17 -14.79 -0.78
CA LEU A 105 4.32 -13.38 -1.15
C LEU A 105 4.80 -12.54 0.04
N GLN A 106 4.69 -13.01 1.27
CA GLN A 106 5.12 -12.29 2.46
C GLN A 106 6.65 -12.41 2.68
N LYS A 107 7.42 -11.82 1.77
CA LYS A 107 8.90 -11.95 1.74
C LYS A 107 9.67 -10.83 2.42
N MET A 108 9.01 -9.76 2.86
CA MET A 108 9.66 -8.61 3.50
C MET A 108 9.88 -8.86 4.98
N PHE A 109 11.10 -8.56 5.47
CA PHE A 109 11.40 -8.48 6.90
C PHE A 109 10.89 -7.13 7.43
N LEU A 110 9.68 -7.12 7.95
CA LEU A 110 9.01 -5.95 8.49
C LEU A 110 8.57 -6.19 9.93
N ASP A 111 8.51 -5.14 10.74
CA ASP A 111 7.79 -5.18 12.01
C ASP A 111 6.27 -5.27 11.79
N GLU A 112 5.53 -5.59 12.86
CA GLU A 112 4.08 -5.82 12.79
C GLU A 112 3.29 -4.56 12.40
N GLU A 113 3.76 -3.37 12.78
CA GLU A 113 3.11 -2.11 12.41
C GLU A 113 3.22 -1.86 10.91
N THR A 114 4.42 -2.03 10.37
CA THR A 114 4.73 -1.85 8.95
C THR A 114 3.99 -2.89 8.10
N LYS A 115 3.88 -4.14 8.57
CA LYS A 115 3.06 -5.16 7.90
C LYS A 115 1.59 -4.76 7.80
N ARG A 116 1.01 -4.16 8.85
CA ARG A 116 -0.39 -3.69 8.84
C ARG A 116 -0.61 -2.56 7.85
N LYS A 117 0.39 -1.69 7.68
CA LYS A 117 0.39 -0.57 6.71
C LYS A 117 0.78 -0.97 5.29
N SER A 118 1.13 -2.24 5.06
CA SER A 118 1.66 -2.71 3.78
C SER A 118 0.61 -3.41 2.91
N VAL A 119 0.73 -3.20 1.61
CA VAL A 119 -0.13 -3.79 0.58
C VAL A 119 0.74 -4.43 -0.52
N ILE A 120 0.27 -5.54 -1.11
CA ILE A 120 0.91 -6.21 -2.23
C ILE A 120 0.00 -6.10 -3.45
N ALA A 121 0.53 -5.56 -4.55
CA ALA A 121 -0.08 -5.65 -5.87
C ALA A 121 0.61 -6.74 -6.70
N TYR A 122 -0.14 -7.64 -7.31
CA TYR A 122 0.42 -8.71 -8.12
C TYR A 122 -0.52 -9.17 -9.23
N SER A 123 0.06 -9.63 -10.35
CA SER A 123 -0.66 -10.32 -11.42
C SER A 123 -0.93 -11.78 -11.05
N LYS A 124 -1.90 -12.43 -11.71
CA LYS A 124 -2.25 -13.85 -11.44
C LYS A 124 -1.08 -14.82 -11.62
N ASP A 125 -0.27 -14.59 -12.65
CA ASP A 125 0.98 -15.34 -12.91
C ASP A 125 2.12 -14.98 -11.95
N LYS A 126 1.91 -13.99 -11.07
CA LYS A 126 2.88 -13.47 -10.10
C LYS A 126 4.17 -12.96 -10.77
N LEU A 127 4.13 -12.66 -12.08
CA LEU A 127 5.24 -12.05 -12.82
C LEU A 127 5.35 -10.56 -12.53
N PHE A 128 4.24 -9.86 -12.32
CA PHE A 128 4.27 -8.54 -11.72
C PHE A 128 4.01 -8.67 -10.23
N LYS A 129 4.90 -8.12 -9.41
CA LYS A 129 4.73 -8.05 -7.96
C LYS A 129 5.33 -6.76 -7.43
N ARG A 130 4.55 -6.00 -6.67
CA ARG A 130 5.00 -4.78 -6.03
C ARG A 130 4.43 -4.64 -4.64
N TYR A 131 5.29 -4.31 -3.69
CA TYR A 131 4.94 -4.08 -2.30
C TYR A 131 4.86 -2.58 -2.06
N PHE A 132 3.84 -2.12 -1.36
CA PHE A 132 3.60 -0.72 -1.06
C PHE A 132 3.51 -0.53 0.44
N LEU A 133 4.19 0.48 0.96
CA LEU A 133 3.97 0.97 2.32
C LEU A 133 3.08 2.21 2.26
N LEU A 134 2.02 2.21 3.08
CA LEU A 134 1.03 3.28 3.10
C LEU A 134 1.02 4.01 4.45
N GLU A 135 0.82 5.33 4.43
CA GLU A 135 0.61 6.15 5.62
C GLU A 135 -0.30 7.32 5.24
N ASP A 136 -1.22 7.67 6.13
CA ASP A 136 -2.15 8.80 5.94
C ASP A 136 -2.89 8.79 4.59
N GLY A 137 -3.14 7.61 4.03
CA GLY A 137 -3.78 7.44 2.73
C GLY A 137 -2.90 7.81 1.53
N LYS A 138 -1.59 7.75 1.70
CA LYS A 138 -0.57 7.98 0.68
C LYS A 138 0.41 6.81 0.63
N ILE A 139 1.11 6.69 -0.48
CA ILE A 139 2.20 5.75 -0.68
C ILE A 139 3.46 6.42 -0.15
N ILE A 140 4.06 5.82 0.88
CA ILE A 140 5.39 6.21 1.36
C ILE A 140 6.44 5.61 0.47
N SER A 141 6.33 4.32 0.13
CA SER A 141 7.37 3.60 -0.63
C SER A 141 6.78 2.44 -1.42
N PHE A 142 7.49 1.99 -2.46
CA PHE A 142 7.12 0.79 -3.19
C PHE A 142 8.32 -0.02 -3.67
N VAL A 143 8.38 -1.32 -3.36
CA VAL A 143 9.55 -2.17 -3.67
C VAL A 143 9.19 -3.34 -4.56
N THR A 144 10.14 -3.78 -5.38
CA THR A 144 10.12 -5.10 -6.02
C THR A 144 11.31 -5.92 -5.52
N PHE A 145 11.27 -7.24 -5.71
CA PHE A 145 12.43 -8.11 -5.50
C PHE A 145 12.89 -8.73 -6.83
N GLN A 146 12.29 -8.32 -7.93
CA GLN A 146 12.71 -8.78 -9.25
C GLN A 146 14.04 -8.12 -9.62
N GLN A 147 14.94 -8.93 -10.16
CA GLN A 147 16.25 -8.48 -10.62
C GLN A 147 17.07 -7.74 -9.55
N GLY A 148 16.84 -8.02 -8.26
CA GLY A 148 17.57 -7.38 -7.14
C GLY A 148 17.28 -5.88 -6.96
N LYS A 149 16.22 -5.33 -7.55
CA LYS A 149 15.93 -3.89 -7.53
C LYS A 149 14.98 -3.51 -6.41
N VAL A 150 15.46 -2.76 -5.42
CA VAL A 150 14.63 -2.17 -4.36
C VAL A 150 14.47 -0.68 -4.63
N PHE A 151 13.22 -0.21 -4.71
CA PHE A 151 12.93 1.22 -4.81
C PHE A 151 12.39 1.67 -3.47
N MET A 152 13.19 2.40 -2.70
CA MET A 152 12.67 3.13 -1.56
C MET A 152 12.39 4.54 -2.08
N LEU A 153 11.14 4.98 -1.98
CA LEU A 153 10.86 6.40 -2.13
C LEU A 153 11.46 7.06 -0.90
N LEU A 154 12.61 7.71 -1.10
CA LEU A 154 13.27 8.47 -0.07
C LEU A 154 12.41 9.71 0.19
N ASN A 155 11.65 9.67 1.26
CA ASN A 155 11.11 10.89 1.85
C ASN A 155 12.21 11.57 2.64
#